data_AF-A0A0C1JRA0-F1
#
_entry.id   AF-A0A0C1JRA0-F1
#
_cell.length_a   1.000
_cell.length_b   1.000
_cell.length_c   1.000
_cell.angle_alpha   90.00
_cell.angle_beta   90.00
_cell.angle_gamma   90.00
#
_symmetry.space_group_name_H-M   'P 1'
#
loop_
_entity.id
_entity.type
_entity.pdbx_description
1 polymer ?
#
loop_
_entity_poly.entity_id
_entity_poly.type
_entity_poly.pdbx_seq_one_letter_code
_entity_poly.pdbx_strand_id
1 'polypeptide(L)'
;MLFFKNIFIIKWHGIFTRFKKKSFELYGGSMDTADTASHVFGVTVRTLTNWIKQKERGYLAPKKRRQSPSKIDSEKLKLYINQAPDAYLREIAEAFGVTIASVFYACKRLKITLKKRHPSTRKEMRISEKNLDKS
;
A
#
# COMPACT_ATOMS: atom_id res chain seq x y z
N MET A 1 18.63 -8.76 2.94
CA MET A 1 18.89 -7.63 3.87
C MET A 1 17.84 -6.50 3.71
N LEU A 2 16.54 -6.78 3.81
CA LEU A 2 15.46 -5.79 3.60
C LEU A 2 14.38 -5.79 4.69
N PHE A 3 14.55 -6.56 5.78
CA PHE A 3 13.56 -6.67 6.85
C PHE A 3 13.73 -5.64 7.98
N PHE A 4 14.90 -4.99 8.10
CA PHE A 4 15.15 -4.03 9.18
C PHE A 4 14.72 -2.58 8.87
N LYS A 5 14.61 -2.18 7.60
CA LYS A 5 14.17 -0.81 7.24
C LYS A 5 12.67 -0.59 7.44
N ASN A 6 11.86 -1.66 7.43
CA ASN A 6 10.40 -1.54 7.62
C ASN A 6 9.98 -1.45 9.10
N ILE A 7 10.74 -2.04 10.02
CA ILE A 7 10.43 -1.96 11.46
C ILE A 7 10.71 -0.56 12.03
N PHE A 8 11.74 0.12 11.52
CA PHE A 8 12.11 1.46 11.98
C PHE A 8 11.09 2.53 11.58
N ILE A 9 10.41 2.40 10.44
CA ILE A 9 9.40 3.38 10.01
C ILE A 9 8.09 3.22 10.80
N ILE A 10 7.67 1.99 11.10
CA ILE A 10 6.38 1.72 11.76
C ILE A 10 6.41 2.15 13.25
N LYS A 11 7.56 2.02 13.93
CA LYS A 11 7.70 2.41 15.35
C LYS A 11 7.79 3.92 15.58
N TRP A 12 8.13 4.71 14.56
CA TRP A 12 8.19 6.18 14.61
C TRP A 12 6.84 6.89 14.40
N HIS A 13 5.82 6.20 13.89
CA HIS A 13 4.48 6.77 13.65
C HIS A 13 3.79 7.28 14.94
N GLY A 14 4.05 6.65 16.09
CA GLY A 14 3.50 7.07 17.39
C GLY A 14 4.32 8.17 18.08
N ILE A 15 5.65 8.13 17.93
CA ILE A 15 6.57 9.08 18.57
C ILE A 15 6.43 10.47 17.91
N PHE A 16 6.34 10.51 16.59
CA PHE A 16 6.25 11.77 15.84
C PHE A 16 4.91 12.50 16.05
N THR A 17 3.80 11.78 16.21
CA THR A 17 2.48 12.38 16.49
C THR A 17 2.42 12.95 17.90
N ARG A 18 2.99 12.25 18.88
CA ARG A 18 3.15 12.71 20.26
C ARG A 18 4.09 13.92 20.36
N PHE A 19 5.19 13.90 19.61
CA PHE A 19 6.14 15.00 19.50
C PHE A 19 5.51 16.25 18.88
N LYS A 20 4.79 16.10 17.76
CA LYS A 20 4.08 17.19 17.09
C LYS A 20 3.03 17.81 18.02
N LYS A 21 2.25 17.01 18.75
CA LYS A 21 1.33 17.49 19.80
C LYS A 21 2.05 18.27 20.89
N LYS A 22 3.18 17.77 21.41
CA LYS A 22 3.94 18.46 22.45
C LYS A 22 4.54 19.79 21.98
N SER A 23 4.99 19.84 20.71
CA SER A 23 5.45 21.10 20.12
C SER A 23 4.33 22.15 20.03
N PHE A 24 3.09 21.72 19.75
CA PHE A 24 1.95 22.63 19.70
C PHE A 24 1.54 23.16 21.07
N GLU A 25 1.63 22.34 22.12
CA GLU A 25 1.37 22.77 23.50
C GLU A 25 2.33 23.87 23.95
N LEU A 26 3.61 23.77 23.60
CA LEU A 26 4.63 24.75 23.99
C LEU A 26 4.56 26.04 23.17
N TYR A 27 4.12 25.97 21.91
CA TYR A 27 4.19 27.09 20.98
C TYR A 27 3.12 28.17 21.22
N GLY A 28 1.95 27.80 21.73
CA GLY A 28 0.86 28.73 22.09
C GLY A 28 0.26 29.58 20.95
N GLY A 29 0.86 29.58 19.75
CA GLY A 29 0.46 30.38 18.58
C GLY A 29 1.34 31.61 18.30
N SER A 30 2.38 31.89 19.10
CA SER A 30 3.25 33.07 18.90
C SER A 30 4.55 32.73 18.15
N MET A 31 5.01 33.67 17.32
CA MET A 31 6.18 33.51 16.45
C MET A 31 7.51 33.54 17.23
N ASP A 32 7.58 34.27 18.35
CA ASP A 32 8.78 34.32 19.21
C ASP A 32 8.99 33.00 19.97
N THR A 33 7.90 32.29 20.23
CA THR A 33 7.89 30.95 20.83
C THR A 33 8.41 29.89 19.85
N ALA A 34 8.53 30.23 18.56
CA ALA A 34 8.96 29.32 17.51
C ALA A 34 10.44 28.98 17.53
N ASP A 35 11.26 30.00 17.73
CA ASP A 35 12.70 29.84 17.82
C ASP A 35 13.03 29.04 19.08
N THR A 36 12.37 29.36 20.21
CA THR A 36 12.50 28.61 21.46
C THR A 36 12.11 27.14 21.29
N ALA A 37 10.96 26.86 20.67
CA ALA A 37 10.54 25.50 20.39
C ALA A 37 11.50 24.80 19.40
N SER A 38 12.01 25.50 18.39
CA SER A 38 13.00 24.99 17.44
C SER A 38 14.27 24.53 18.15
N HIS A 39 14.78 25.31 19.11
CA HIS A 39 15.95 24.97 19.91
C HIS A 39 15.71 23.76 20.83
N VAL A 40 14.56 23.69 21.51
CA VAL A 40 14.21 22.57 22.42
C VAL A 40 14.01 21.26 21.65
N PHE A 41 13.39 21.33 20.47
CA PHE A 41 13.00 20.15 19.69
C PHE A 41 14.01 19.77 18.60
N GLY A 42 15.00 20.62 18.31
CA GLY A 42 15.96 20.42 17.23
C GLY A 42 15.34 20.41 15.84
N VAL A 43 14.23 21.14 15.66
CA VAL A 43 13.45 21.16 14.41
C VAL A 43 13.38 22.58 13.88
N THR A 44 13.62 22.76 12.58
CA THR A 44 13.56 24.08 11.93
C THR A 44 12.20 24.75 12.10
N VAL A 45 12.21 26.07 12.36
CA VAL A 45 11.03 26.94 12.48
C VAL A 45 10.03 26.75 11.33
N ARG A 46 10.53 26.58 10.10
CA ARG A 46 9.73 26.32 8.90
C ARG A 46 8.89 25.02 8.99
N THR A 47 9.38 24.02 9.70
CA THR A 47 8.64 22.77 9.92
C THR A 47 7.52 22.96 10.94
N LEU A 48 7.76 23.73 12.01
CA LEU A 48 6.74 24.10 13.00
C LEU A 48 5.61 24.92 12.35
N THR A 49 5.95 25.95 11.56
CA THR A 49 4.95 26.76 10.85
C THR A 49 4.15 25.94 9.84
N ASN A 50 4.78 25.01 9.13
CA ASN A 50 4.09 24.06 8.25
C ASN A 50 3.11 23.15 9.02
N TRP A 51 3.47 22.74 10.24
CA TRP A 51 2.59 21.94 11.09
C TRP A 51 1.38 22.71 11.59
N ILE A 52 1.53 24.01 11.89
CA ILE A 52 0.43 24.91 12.25
C ILE A 52 -0.54 25.06 11.09
N LYS A 53 -0.03 25.38 9.90
CA LYS A 53 -0.84 25.46 8.67
C LYS A 53 -1.57 24.15 8.36
N GLN A 54 -0.99 23.00 8.72
CA GLN A 54 -1.66 21.70 8.60
C GLN A 54 -2.76 21.49 9.64
N LYS A 55 -2.56 21.97 10.88
CA LYS A 55 -3.55 21.92 11.97
C LYS A 55 -4.77 22.78 11.65
N GLU A 56 -4.56 24.02 11.19
CA GLU A 56 -5.64 24.93 10.76
C GLU A 56 -6.49 24.31 9.64
N ARG A 57 -5.87 23.54 8.75
CA ARG A 57 -6.54 22.80 7.68
C ARG A 57 -7.20 21.48 8.15
N GLY A 58 -7.08 21.10 9.42
CA GLY A 58 -7.64 19.87 9.99
C GLY A 58 -6.84 18.58 9.70
N TYR A 59 -5.68 18.65 9.05
CA TYR A 59 -4.88 17.48 8.67
C TYR A 59 -3.74 17.23 9.66
N LEU A 60 -4.09 16.78 10.87
CA LEU A 60 -3.10 16.40 11.90
C LEU A 60 -2.53 14.99 11.68
N ALA A 61 -3.24 14.13 10.97
CA ALA A 61 -2.80 12.77 10.69
C ALA A 61 -1.65 12.75 9.65
N PRO A 62 -0.68 11.83 9.79
CA PRO A 62 0.35 11.63 8.77
C PRO A 62 -0.28 11.35 7.40
N LYS A 63 0.17 12.05 6.37
CA LYS A 63 -0.27 11.79 5.00
C LYS A 63 0.14 10.37 4.60
N LYS A 64 -0.84 9.55 4.19
CA LYS A 64 -0.55 8.22 3.63
C LYS A 64 0.36 8.37 2.41
N ARG A 65 1.47 7.64 2.40
CA ARG A 65 2.38 7.61 1.25
C ARG A 65 1.61 7.11 0.02
N ARG A 66 1.65 7.88 -1.07
CA ARG A 66 1.16 7.42 -2.38
C ARG A 66 2.08 6.30 -2.85
N GLN A 67 1.51 5.14 -3.14
CA GLN A 67 2.24 4.04 -3.77
C GLN A 67 2.47 4.38 -5.23
N SER A 68 3.67 4.09 -5.74
CA SER A 68 3.96 4.27 -7.17
C SER A 68 3.08 3.33 -8.00
N PRO A 69 2.68 3.73 -9.21
CA PRO A 69 1.93 2.85 -10.10
C PRO A 69 2.75 1.58 -10.39
N SER A 70 2.07 0.43 -10.39
CA SER A 70 2.69 -0.85 -10.69
C SER A 70 2.74 -1.05 -12.21
N LYS A 71 3.77 -1.75 -12.71
CA LYS A 71 3.89 -2.10 -14.14
C LYS A 71 2.74 -3.00 -14.63
N ILE A 72 2.13 -3.76 -13.72
CA ILE A 72 1.02 -4.67 -14.04
C ILE A 72 -0.31 -3.95 -13.82
N ASP A 73 -1.09 -3.83 -14.89
CA ASP A 73 -2.47 -3.38 -14.84
C ASP A 73 -3.34 -4.40 -14.09
N SER A 74 -4.05 -3.91 -13.08
CA SER A 74 -4.84 -4.73 -12.18
C SER A 74 -6.11 -5.26 -12.83
N GLU A 75 -6.68 -4.55 -13.81
CA GLU A 75 -7.91 -4.98 -14.49
C GLU A 75 -7.60 -6.05 -15.52
N LYS A 76 -6.57 -5.85 -16.35
CA LYS A 76 -6.09 -6.85 -17.30
C LYS A 76 -5.71 -8.17 -16.62
N LEU A 77 -5.05 -8.11 -15.46
CA LEU A 77 -4.70 -9.31 -14.70
C LEU A 77 -5.94 -10.07 -14.23
N LYS A 78 -7.00 -9.37 -13.79
CA LYS A 78 -8.26 -10.02 -13.39
C LYS A 78 -8.96 -10.70 -14.57
N LEU A 79 -9.02 -10.02 -15.71
CA LEU A 79 -9.62 -10.58 -16.93
C LEU A 79 -8.89 -11.84 -17.38
N TYR A 80 -7.56 -11.81 -17.40
CA TYR A 80 -6.75 -12.97 -17.77
C TYR A 80 -6.98 -14.16 -16.81
N ILE A 81 -7.02 -13.91 -15.50
CA ILE A 81 -7.28 -14.96 -14.50
C ILE A 81 -8.70 -15.53 -14.63
N ASN A 82 -9.69 -14.72 -15.00
CA ASN A 82 -11.05 -15.19 -15.23
C ASN A 82 -11.16 -16.05 -16.50
N GLN A 83 -10.43 -15.70 -17.57
CA GLN A 83 -10.39 -16.46 -18.82
C GLN A 83 -9.64 -17.79 -18.64
N ALA A 84 -8.53 -17.78 -17.91
CA ALA A 84 -7.68 -18.95 -17.68
C ALA A 84 -7.48 -19.22 -16.18
N PRO A 85 -8.50 -19.79 -15.49
CA PRO A 85 -8.42 -20.02 -14.04
C PRO A 85 -7.37 -21.05 -13.64
N ASP A 86 -6.91 -21.90 -14.58
CA ASP A 86 -5.84 -22.87 -14.36
C ASP A 86 -4.46 -22.40 -14.87
N ALA A 87 -4.32 -21.15 -15.31
CA ALA A 87 -3.03 -20.64 -15.76
C ALA A 87 -1.99 -20.66 -14.64
N TYR A 88 -0.76 -21.02 -14.97
CA TYR A 88 0.38 -20.92 -14.06
C TYR A 88 0.92 -19.49 -14.02
N LEU A 89 1.57 -19.10 -12.92
CA LEU A 89 2.21 -17.78 -12.80
C LEU A 89 3.27 -17.52 -13.89
N ARG A 90 3.85 -18.59 -14.45
CA ARG A 90 4.82 -18.51 -15.56
C ARG A 90 4.16 -18.07 -16.87
N GLU A 91 3.01 -18.66 -17.21
CA GLU A 91 2.23 -18.32 -18.41
C GLU A 91 1.69 -16.88 -18.32
N ILE A 92 1.20 -16.49 -17.14
CA ILE A 92 0.78 -15.11 -16.88
C ILE A 92 1.98 -14.16 -16.99
N ALA A 93 3.15 -14.55 -16.49
CA ALA A 93 4.34 -13.71 -16.58
C ALA A 93 4.78 -13.48 -18.03
N GLU A 94 4.72 -14.52 -18.86
CA GLU A 94 5.03 -14.46 -20.30
C GLU A 94 4.03 -13.59 -21.06
N ALA A 95 2.73 -13.79 -20.84
CA ALA A 95 1.67 -13.00 -21.49
C ALA A 95 1.77 -11.49 -21.17
N PHE A 96 2.26 -11.13 -19.99
CA PHE A 96 2.42 -9.74 -19.55
C PHE A 96 3.84 -9.20 -19.75
N GLY A 97 4.81 -10.02 -20.21
CA GLY A 97 6.21 -9.62 -20.36
C GLY A 97 6.87 -9.17 -19.05
N VAL A 98 6.53 -9.81 -17.93
CA VAL A 98 7.01 -9.46 -16.58
C VAL A 98 7.64 -10.66 -15.89
N THR A 99 8.30 -10.41 -14.76
CA THR A 99 8.84 -11.49 -13.93
C THR A 99 7.73 -12.19 -13.14
N ILE A 100 7.88 -13.50 -12.91
CA ILE A 100 6.95 -14.34 -12.12
C ILE A 100 6.68 -13.72 -10.74
N ALA A 101 7.72 -13.20 -10.09
CA ALA A 101 7.60 -12.53 -8.79
C ALA A 101 6.68 -11.30 -8.85
N SER A 102 6.71 -10.53 -9.94
CA SER A 102 5.84 -9.37 -10.11
C SER A 102 4.37 -9.78 -10.17
N VAL A 103 4.06 -10.86 -10.89
CA VAL A 103 2.70 -11.43 -10.94
C VAL A 103 2.27 -11.91 -9.56
N PHE A 104 3.13 -12.61 -8.83
CA PHE A 104 2.84 -13.07 -7.46
C PHE A 104 2.47 -11.90 -6.52
N TYR A 105 3.27 -10.82 -6.53
CA TYR A 105 2.97 -9.63 -5.72
C TYR A 105 1.72 -8.89 -6.20
N ALA A 106 1.42 -8.90 -7.50
CA ALA A 106 0.17 -8.35 -8.03
C ALA A 106 -1.05 -9.14 -7.54
N CYS A 107 -1.02 -10.47 -7.61
CA CYS A 107 -2.07 -11.33 -7.06
C CYS A 107 -2.26 -11.11 -5.55
N LYS A 108 -1.15 -11.00 -4.79
CA LYS A 108 -1.18 -10.70 -3.36
C LYS A 108 -1.82 -9.34 -3.05
N ARG A 109 -1.51 -8.31 -3.85
CA ARG A 109 -2.12 -6.97 -3.73
C ARG A 109 -3.62 -7.01 -4.00
N LEU A 110 -4.04 -7.79 -4.99
CA LEU A 110 -5.45 -7.95 -5.38
C LEU A 110 -6.22 -8.96 -4.53
N LYS A 111 -5.57 -9.58 -3.52
CA LYS A 111 -6.13 -10.62 -2.66
C LYS A 111 -6.71 -11.82 -3.44
N ILE A 112 -6.12 -12.13 -4.60
CA ILE A 112 -6.50 -13.31 -5.39
C ILE A 112 -5.75 -14.50 -4.81
N THR A 113 -6.48 -15.44 -4.22
CA THR A 113 -5.95 -16.70 -3.67
C THR A 113 -6.30 -17.86 -4.59
N LEU A 114 -5.34 -18.33 -5.39
CA LEU A 114 -5.49 -19.53 -6.21
C LEU A 114 -4.93 -20.74 -5.44
N LYS A 115 -5.80 -21.45 -4.71
CA LYS A 115 -5.44 -22.77 -4.16
C LYS A 115 -5.78 -23.83 -5.20
N LYS A 116 -4.79 -24.23 -6.00
CA LYS A 116 -4.93 -25.39 -6.88
C LYS A 116 -5.10 -26.65 -6.02
N ARG A 117 -6.13 -27.45 -6.29
CA ARG A 117 -6.29 -28.80 -5.72
C ARG A 117 -5.61 -29.78 -6.65
N HIS A 118 -4.99 -30.83 -6.10
CA HIS A 118 -4.41 -31.90 -6.90
C HIS A 118 -5.49 -32.48 -7.83
N PRO A 119 -5.18 -32.83 -9.10
CA PRO A 119 -6.17 -33.35 -10.04
C PRO A 119 -7.06 -34.47 -9.45
N SER A 120 -6.46 -35.40 -8.70
CA SER A 120 -7.20 -36.48 -8.02
C SER A 120 -8.21 -36.04 -6.94
N THR A 121 -8.11 -34.80 -6.45
CA THR A 121 -8.98 -34.21 -5.42
C THR A 121 -9.86 -33.09 -5.95
N ARG A 122 -9.82 -32.84 -7.27
CA ARG A 122 -10.63 -31.83 -7.94
C ARG A 122 -12.06 -32.36 -8.05
N LYS A 123 -13.04 -31.58 -7.57
CA LYS A 123 -14.45 -31.87 -7.83
C LYS A 123 -14.72 -31.49 -9.29
N GLU A 124 -15.09 -32.44 -10.13
CA GLU A 124 -15.46 -32.15 -11.51
C GLU A 124 -16.62 -31.15 -11.53
N MET A 125 -16.48 -30.10 -12.34
CA MET A 125 -17.63 -29.23 -12.63
C MET A 125 -18.53 -29.99 -13.59
N ARG A 126 -19.78 -30.22 -13.20
CA ARG A 126 -20.82 -30.69 -14.14
C ARG A 126 -21.02 -29.58 -15.17
N ILE A 127 -20.45 -29.75 -16.35
CA ILE A 127 -20.80 -28.91 -17.50
C ILE A 127 -22.21 -29.36 -17.89
N SER A 128 -23.24 -28.59 -17.54
CA SER A 128 -24.56 -28.81 -18.09
C SER A 128 -24.58 -28.30 -19.53
N GLU A 129 -25.17 -29.10 -20.43
CA GLU A 129 -25.20 -28.93 -21.90
C GLU A 129 -25.73 -27.56 -22.37
N LYS A 130 -26.35 -26.77 -21.48
CA LYS A 130 -27.02 -25.50 -21.78
C LYS A 130 -26.07 -24.31 -22.08
N ASN A 131 -24.75 -24.47 -21.97
CA ASN A 131 -23.79 -23.37 -22.16
C ASN A 131 -23.09 -23.34 -23.53
N LEU A 132 -23.42 -24.26 -24.45
CA LEU A 132 -22.82 -24.32 -25.79
C LEU A 132 -23.56 -23.51 -26.86
N ASP A 133 -24.75 -22.96 -26.58
CA ASP A 133 -25.61 -22.29 -27.57
C ASP A 133 -25.76 -20.77 -27.34
N LYS A 134 -24.72 -20.13 -26.81
CA LYS A 134 -24.60 -18.66 -26.83
C LYS A 134 -23.19 -18.26 -27.22
N SER A 135 -22.92 -18.35 -28.51
CA SER A 135 -21.91 -17.55 -29.21
C SER A 135 -22.59 -16.58 -30.14
#